data_AF-A0A535JR19-F1
#
_entry.id   AF-A0A535JR19-F1
#
_cell.length_a   1.000
_cell.length_b   1.000
_cell.length_c   1.000
_cell.angle_alpha   90.00
_cell.angle_beta   90.00
_cell.angle_gamma   90.00
#
_symmetry.space_group_name_H-M   'P 1'
#
loop_
_entity.id
_entity.type
_entity.pdbx_description
1 polymer ?
#
loop_
_entity_poly.entity_id
_entity_poly.type
_entity_poly.pdbx_seq_one_letter_code
_entity_poly.pdbx_strand_id
1 'polypeptide(L)'
;MQAARYAGEVGGDAPEVRTFVADELRAAGIEPDRVTVEIMPARVGWREPIRVSLASAYPVTIPFLFSTTLPLRSSAISRGEVNR
;
A
#
# COMPACT_ATOMS: atom_id res chain seq x y z
N MET A 1 -7.36 5.10 3.00
CA MET A 1 -8.35 4.45 2.10
C MET A 1 -8.28 4.94 0.64
N GLN A 2 -7.33 5.80 0.26
CA GLN A 2 -7.29 6.38 -1.10
C GLN A 2 -6.47 5.56 -2.10
N ALA A 3 -5.41 4.86 -1.68
CA ALA A 3 -4.50 4.18 -2.61
C ALA A 3 -5.18 3.14 -3.53
N ALA A 4 -6.05 2.28 -3.00
CA ALA A 4 -6.75 1.28 -3.82
C ALA A 4 -7.73 1.93 -4.81
N ARG A 5 -8.36 3.04 -4.42
CA ARG A 5 -9.24 3.81 -5.30
C ARG A 5 -8.44 4.47 -6.43
N TYR A 6 -7.37 5.17 -6.08
CA TYR A 6 -6.50 5.82 -7.05
C TYR A 6 -5.88 4.82 -8.03
N ALA A 7 -5.46 3.64 -7.55
CA ALA A 7 -5.00 2.55 -8.41
C ALA A 7 -6.08 2.09 -9.41
N GLY A 8 -7.35 2.06 -8.98
CA GLY A 8 -8.49 1.74 -9.84
C GLY A 8 -8.81 2.82 -10.88
N GLU A 9 -8.61 4.09 -10.55
CA GLU A 9 -8.78 5.24 -11.45
C GLU A 9 -7.67 5.27 -12.52
N VAL A 10 -6.42 5.03 -12.12
CA VAL A 10 -5.25 4.98 -13.02
C VAL A 10 -5.22 3.69 -13.85
N GLY A 11 -5.86 2.62 -13.38
CA GLY A 11 -5.98 1.36 -14.11
C GLY A 11 -4.95 0.30 -13.76
N GLY A 12 -4.33 0.36 -12.58
CA GLY A 12 -3.46 -0.71 -12.08
C GLY A 12 -2.27 -0.25 -11.25
N ASP A 13 -1.22 -1.06 -11.31
CA ASP A 13 0.09 -0.80 -10.70
C ASP A 13 0.94 0.08 -11.63
N ALA A 14 0.73 1.39 -11.54
CA ALA A 14 1.44 2.39 -12.33
C ALA A 14 2.46 3.18 -11.47
N PRO A 15 3.51 3.77 -12.08
CA PRO A 15 4.51 4.56 -11.35
C PRO A 15 3.93 5.70 -10.52
N GLU A 16 2.85 6.33 -11.00
CA GLU A 16 2.15 7.42 -10.33
C GLU A 16 1.45 6.91 -9.06
N VAL A 17 0.84 5.72 -9.11
CA VAL A 17 0.22 5.08 -7.95
C VAL A 17 1.27 4.72 -6.90
N ARG A 18 2.44 4.23 -7.33
CA ARG A 18 3.57 3.93 -6.42
C ARG A 18 4.13 5.18 -5.76
N THR A 19 4.23 6.27 -6.52
CA THR A 19 4.68 7.57 -6.00
C THR A 19 3.68 8.10 -4.98
N PHE A 20 2.38 8.07 -5.30
CA PHE A 20 1.31 8.45 -4.37
C PHE A 20 1.35 7.65 -3.06
N VAL A 21 1.51 6.32 -3.12
CA VAL A 21 1.63 5.48 -1.92
C VAL A 21 2.87 5.86 -1.10
N ALA A 22 4.01 6.11 -1.75
CA ALA A 22 5.22 6.52 -1.05
C ALA A 22 5.04 7.88 -0.34
N ASP A 23 4.35 8.83 -0.96
CA ASP A 23 4.09 10.14 -0.36
C ASP A 23 3.12 10.06 0.82
N GLU A 24 2.06 9.25 0.72
CA GLU A 24 1.15 8.98 1.84
C GLU A 24 1.88 8.31 3.02
N LEU A 25 2.78 7.36 2.75
CA LEU A 25 3.62 6.75 3.78
C LEU A 25 4.51 7.78 4.48
N ARG A 26 5.20 8.64 3.71
CA ARG A 26 6.02 9.72 4.27
C ARG A 26 5.20 10.72 5.08
N ALA A 27 4.01 11.10 4.60
CA ALA A 27 3.09 11.98 5.32
C ALA A 27 2.65 11.39 6.67
N ALA A 28 2.57 10.06 6.76
CA ALA A 28 2.31 9.33 8.00
C ALA A 28 3.58 9.07 8.85
N GLY A 29 4.76 9.55 8.43
CA GLY A 29 6.03 9.33 9.13
C GLY A 29 6.63 7.93 8.93
N ILE A 30 6.19 7.20 7.91
CA ILE A 30 6.65 5.85 7.58
C ILE A 30 7.62 5.93 6.40
N GLU A 31 8.83 5.38 6.56
CA GLU A 31 9.82 5.29 5.49
C GLU A 31 9.37 4.27 4.42
N PRO A 32 9.11 4.70 3.16
CA PRO A 32 8.58 3.82 2.12
C PRO A 32 9.47 2.61 1.82
N ASP A 33 10.79 2.77 1.88
CA ASP A 33 11.76 1.70 1.60
C ASP A 33 11.74 0.57 2.65
N ARG A 34 11.05 0.78 3.78
CA ARG A 34 10.82 -0.23 4.83
C ARG A 34 9.46 -0.93 4.71
N VAL A 35 8.68 -0.60 3.67
CA VAL A 35 7.34 -1.15 3.45
C VAL A 35 7.29 -1.87 2.11
N THR A 36 6.89 -3.13 2.14
CA THR A 36 6.54 -3.87 0.93
C THR A 36 5.15 -3.46 0.48
N VAL A 37 5.05 -2.93 -0.74
CA VAL A 37 3.78 -2.55 -1.38
C VAL A 37 3.46 -3.55 -2.48
N GLU A 38 2.26 -4.14 -2.42
CA GLU A 38 1.74 -5.05 -3.44
C GLU A 38 0.43 -4.48 -3.99
N ILE A 39 0.33 -4.36 -5.31
CA ILE A 39 -0.86 -3.89 -6.02
C ILE A 39 -1.28 -4.98 -7.00
N MET A 40 -2.51 -5.50 -6.85
CA MET A 40 -3.01 -6.59 -7.67
C MET A 40 -4.48 -6.37 -8.08
N PRO A 41 -4.84 -6.60 -9.35
CA PRO A 41 -3.96 -6.98 -10.47
C PRO A 41 -3.11 -5.80 -10.96
N ALA A 42 -2.03 -6.08 -11.70
CA ALA A 42 -1.13 -5.06 -12.24
C ALA A 42 -1.81 -4.12 -13.26
N ARG A 43 -2.88 -4.59 -13.92
CA ARG A 43 -3.80 -3.79 -14.72
C ARG A 43 -5.22 -4.17 -14.36
N VAL A 44 -6.12 -3.19 -14.28
CA VAL A 44 -7.52 -3.41 -13.93
C VAL A 44 -8.44 -2.76 -14.97
N GLY A 45 -9.43 -3.52 -15.44
CA GLY A 45 -10.50 -3.02 -16.29
C GLY A 45 -11.66 -2.40 -15.50
N TRP A 46 -12.68 -1.94 -16.22
CA TRP A 46 -13.89 -1.37 -15.60
C TRP A 46 -14.54 -2.35 -14.62
N ARG A 47 -14.80 -1.87 -13.38
CA ARG A 47 -15.41 -2.60 -12.26
C ARG A 47 -14.67 -3.85 -11.77
N GLU A 48 -13.55 -4.19 -12.37
CA GLU A 48 -12.67 -5.26 -11.88
C GLU A 48 -12.07 -4.86 -10.53
N PRO A 49 -11.90 -5.81 -9.60
CA PRO A 49 -11.36 -5.50 -8.28
C PRO A 49 -9.86 -5.20 -8.36
N ILE A 50 -9.41 -4.22 -7.57
CA ILE A 50 -7.99 -3.93 -7.34
C ILE A 50 -7.72 -3.85 -5.85
N ARG A 51 -6.65 -4.51 -5.41
CA ARG A 51 -6.18 -4.56 -4.03
C ARG A 51 -4.83 -3.86 -3.94
N VAL A 52 -4.68 -3.02 -2.92
CA VAL A 52 -3.39 -2.51 -2.48
C VAL A 52 -3.13 -3.06 -1.09
N SER A 53 -2.00 -3.75 -0.92
CA SER A 53 -1.53 -4.34 0.32
C SER A 53 -0.21 -3.71 0.73
N LEU A 54 -0.06 -3.46 2.03
CA LEU A 54 1.17 -2.97 2.65
C LEU A 54 1.62 -3.99 3.69
N ALA A 55 2.92 -4.28 3.72
CA ALA A 55 3.53 -5.08 4.77
C ALA A 55 4.81 -4.41 5.27
N SER A 56 4.98 -4.33 6.59
CA SER A 56 6.19 -3.81 7.21
C SER A 56 6.56 -4.59 8.47
N ALA A 57 7.79 -4.44 8.92
CA ALA A 57 8.31 -5.06 10.11
C ALA A 57 8.86 -3.96 11.03
N TYR A 58 8.22 -3.75 12.18
CA TYR A 58 8.59 -2.69 13.10
C TYR A 58 9.36 -3.25 14.31
N PRO A 59 10.63 -2.85 14.54
CA PRO A 59 11.37 -3.27 15.71
C PRO A 59 10.83 -2.57 16.96
N VAL A 60 10.48 -3.34 17.99
CA VAL A 60 10.09 -2.83 19.31
C VAL A 60 11.09 -3.32 20.33
N THR A 61 11.69 -2.38 21.06
CA THR A 61 12.57 -2.66 22.19
C THR A 61 11.96 -2.09 23.45
N ILE A 62 11.70 -2.94 24.42
CA ILE A 62 11.36 -2.53 25.79
C ILE A 62 12.62 -2.83 26.61
N PRO A 63 13.35 -1.81 27.10
CA PRO A 63 14.52 -2.02 27.95
C PRO A 63 14.19 -2.99 29.07
N PHE A 64 15.19 -3.77 29.53
CA PHE A 64 15.08 -4.77 30.62
C PHE A 64 14.02 -5.89 30.47
N LEU A 65 13.19 -5.89 29.42
CA LEU A 65 12.13 -6.88 29.24
C LEU A 65 12.36 -7.75 27.99
N PHE A 66 12.27 -7.17 26.78
CA PHE A 66 12.53 -7.89 25.52
C PHE A 66 12.77 -6.94 24.34
N SER A 67 13.31 -7.49 23.26
CA SER A 67 13.28 -6.91 21.91
C SER A 67 12.54 -7.87 20.98
N THR A 68 11.67 -7.34 20.13
CA THR A 68 10.92 -8.14 19.16
C THR A 68 10.67 -7.34 17.88
N THR A 69 10.20 -8.03 16.84
CA THR A 69 9.76 -7.41 15.60
C THR A 69 8.26 -7.65 15.44
N LEU A 70 7.50 -6.58 15.29
CA LEU A 70 6.07 -6.63 15.04
C LEU A 70 5.80 -6.59 13.53
N PRO A 71 5.26 -7.67 12.93
CA PRO A 71 4.81 -7.62 11.55
C PRO A 71 3.49 -6.85 11.46
N LEU A 72 3.44 -5.83 10.60
CA LEU A 72 2.24 -5.07 10.31
C LEU A 72 1.80 -5.36 8.88
N ARG A 73 0.50 -5.62 8.69
CA ARG A 73 -0.11 -5.84 7.38
C ARG A 73 -1.40 -5.05 7.28
N SER A 74 -1.61 -4.40 6.14
CA SER A 74 -2.85 -3.69 5.85
C SER A 74 -3.22 -3.90 4.38
N SER A 75 -4.50 -3.96 4.08
CA SER A 75 -4.97 -4.08 2.70
C SER A 75 -6.26 -3.29 2.50
N ALA A 76 -6.39 -2.67 1.34
CA ALA A 76 -7.62 -2.04 0.89
C ALA A 76 -7.99 -2.56 -0.50
N ILE A 77 -9.29 -2.66 -0.77
CA ILE A 77 -9.83 -3.12 -2.06
C ILE A 77 -10.73 -2.03 -2.63
N SER A 78 -10.58 -1.75 -3.91
CA SER A 78 -11.45 -0.90 -4.71
C SER A 78 -11.81 -1.60 -6.02
N ARG A 79 -12.49 -0.89 -6.93
CA ARG A 79 -12.79 -1.33 -8.29
C ARG A 79 -12.19 -0.37 -9.30
N GLY A 80 -11.87 -0.87 -10.50
CA GLY A 80 -11.41 -0.05 -11.61
C GLY A 80 -12.49 0.92 -12.09
N GLU A 81 -12.12 2.18 -12.21
CA GLU A 81 -12.96 3.29 -12.69
C GLU A 81 -12.42 3.83 -14.03
N VAL A 82 -11.67 3.00 -14.76
CA VAL A 82 -11.04 3.35 -16.03
C VAL A 82 -12.12 3.71 -17.07
N ASN A 83 -12.31 5.01 -17.31
CA ASN A 83 -13.07 5.52 -18.45
C ASN A 83 -12.19 5.39 -19.68
N ARG A 84 -12.47 4.40 -20.52
CA ARG A 84 -11.80 4.23 -21.81
C ARG A 84 -12.36 5.19 -22.85
#